data_AF-A0A6G0Z1Z7-F1
#
_entry.id   AF-A0A6G0Z1Z7-F1
#
_cell.length_a   1.000
_cell.length_b   1.000
_cell.length_c   1.000
_cell.angle_alpha   90.00
_cell.angle_beta   90.00
_cell.angle_gamma   90.00
#
_symmetry.space_group_name_H-M   'P 1'
#
loop_
_entity.id
_entity.type
_entity.pdbx_description
1 polymer ?
#
loop_
_entity_poly.entity_id
_entity_poly.type
_entity_poly.pdbx_seq_one_letter_code
_entity_poly.pdbx_strand_id
1 'polypeptide(L)'
;MDTDDKGYMITYDPIKGKCLVATKHFKVDDVIFTEEPFVSCQFSWNNLYGYRACNHCLCPLETTSENIARLTNAAITEVPFEEYCPIKDKTQNYVQCESCKVWYCSSTCLETAYNRYHQLLCRPDSNDALHYLEELWRTMHYPPESHNIMLLCRLLATIELSASPQQANQTVSNFCHRTENENEHLVHKMLGEKFVEQIEQLRFGVLKSMPVRESSQWLTPTGFKSLLALIGTNGQGVGTSVFHQWINNCKKHLSSDQMESFEQFVDNAYEAMEQ
;
A
#
# COMPACT_ATOMS: atom_id res chain seq x y z
N MET A 1 33.17 1.54 -21.19
CA MET A 1 31.72 1.61 -21.00
C MET A 1 31.48 1.10 -19.60
N ASP A 2 31.30 2.00 -18.64
CA ASP A 2 31.04 1.67 -17.24
C ASP A 2 29.75 0.86 -17.15
N THR A 3 29.88 -0.45 -16.97
CA THR A 3 28.82 -1.23 -16.37
C THR A 3 28.79 -0.81 -14.92
N ASP A 4 27.85 0.08 -14.59
CA ASP A 4 27.53 0.49 -13.22
C ASP A 4 27.48 -0.77 -12.34
N ASP A 5 28.51 -0.97 -11.51
CA ASP A 5 28.59 -2.16 -10.65
C ASP A 5 27.60 -1.99 -9.51
N LYS A 6 26.36 -2.40 -9.77
CA LYS A 6 25.25 -2.38 -8.81
C LYS A 6 25.53 -3.23 -7.57
N GLY A 7 26.60 -4.05 -7.57
CA GLY A 7 26.91 -4.98 -6.51
C GLY A 7 26.00 -6.21 -6.49
N TYR A 8 25.11 -6.35 -7.47
CA TYR A 8 24.28 -7.51 -7.71
C TYR A 8 23.99 -7.70 -9.20
N MET A 9 23.56 -8.90 -9.56
CA MET A 9 23.06 -9.23 -10.89
C MET A 9 21.74 -10.01 -10.81
N ILE A 10 20.91 -9.85 -11.84
CA ILE A 10 19.70 -10.67 -12.03
C ILE A 10 20.10 -11.90 -12.84
N THR A 11 19.75 -13.09 -12.34
CA THR A 11 19.99 -14.37 -13.02
C THR A 11 18.77 -15.27 -12.92
N TYR A 12 18.85 -16.47 -13.49
CA TYR A 12 17.81 -17.48 -13.49
C TYR A 12 18.30 -18.76 -12.82
N ASP A 13 17.56 -19.20 -11.81
CA ASP A 13 17.73 -20.50 -11.17
C ASP A 13 16.69 -21.49 -11.75
N PRO A 14 17.09 -22.70 -12.18
CA PRO A 14 16.17 -23.68 -12.78
C PRO A 14 14.98 -24.09 -11.91
N ILE A 15 15.07 -23.92 -10.59
CA ILE A 15 14.04 -24.33 -9.62
C ILE A 15 13.28 -23.11 -9.09
N LYS A 16 14.01 -22.04 -8.74
CA LYS A 16 13.45 -20.84 -8.09
C LYS A 16 13.03 -19.75 -9.08
N GLY A 17 13.43 -19.85 -10.35
CA GLY A 17 13.18 -18.85 -11.37
C GLY A 17 14.11 -17.64 -11.26
N LYS A 18 13.59 -16.45 -11.59
CA LYS A 18 14.36 -15.20 -11.57
C LYS A 18 14.83 -14.86 -10.16
N CYS A 19 16.13 -14.62 -9.98
CA CYS A 19 16.73 -14.32 -8.67
C CYS A 19 17.80 -13.23 -8.75
N LEU A 20 18.13 -12.68 -7.59
CA LEU A 20 19.18 -11.68 -7.40
C LEU A 20 20.40 -12.34 -6.75
N VAL A 21 21.59 -12.13 -7.31
CA VAL A 21 22.86 -12.67 -6.78
C VAL A 21 23.83 -11.52 -6.55
N ALA A 22 24.44 -11.47 -5.37
CA ALA A 22 25.45 -10.47 -5.05
C ALA A 22 26.72 -10.65 -5.90
N THR A 23 27.24 -9.56 -6.46
CA THR A 23 28.51 -9.53 -7.20
C THR A 23 29.65 -8.93 -6.36
N LYS A 24 29.32 -8.43 -5.15
CA LYS A 24 30.27 -7.94 -4.16
C LYS A 24 29.86 -8.38 -2.74
N HIS A 25 30.76 -8.18 -1.79
CA HIS A 25 30.46 -8.39 -0.37
C HIS A 25 29.63 -7.23 0.19
N PHE A 26 28.53 -7.55 0.87
CA PHE A 26 27.74 -6.61 1.67
C PHE A 26 27.93 -6.91 3.16
N LYS A 27 28.13 -5.86 3.96
CA LYS A 27 28.17 -5.93 5.42
C LYS A 27 26.76 -5.87 6.01
N VAL A 28 26.63 -6.21 7.29
CA VAL A 28 25.40 -5.96 8.05
C VAL A 28 25.08 -4.45 7.95
N ASP A 29 23.80 -4.14 7.75
CA ASP A 29 23.26 -2.80 7.53
C ASP A 29 23.58 -2.13 6.19
N ASP A 30 24.28 -2.81 5.26
CA ASP A 30 24.44 -2.29 3.90
C ASP A 30 23.11 -2.32 3.13
N VAL A 31 22.77 -1.21 2.49
CA VAL A 31 21.65 -1.13 1.54
C VAL A 31 22.06 -1.78 0.22
N ILE A 32 21.43 -2.89 -0.14
CA ILE A 32 21.68 -3.59 -1.42
C ILE A 32 21.07 -2.79 -2.58
N PHE A 33 19.79 -2.45 -2.49
CA PHE A 33 19.10 -1.55 -3.43
C PHE A 33 17.88 -0.92 -2.77
N THR A 34 17.37 0.14 -3.39
CA THR A 34 16.09 0.77 -3.08
C THR A 34 15.21 0.73 -4.33
N GLU A 35 13.91 0.57 -4.14
CA GLU A 35 12.93 0.54 -5.22
C GLU A 35 11.67 1.27 -4.77
N GLU A 36 11.05 2.01 -5.69
CA GLU A 36 9.71 2.55 -5.49
C GLU A 36 8.68 1.49 -5.90
N PRO A 37 7.64 1.23 -5.08
CA PRO A 37 6.61 0.26 -5.45
C PRO A 37 5.99 0.63 -6.80
N PHE A 38 5.72 -0.38 -7.63
CA PHE A 38 5.05 -0.16 -8.92
C PHE A 38 3.70 0.54 -8.73
N VAL A 39 2.93 0.06 -7.75
CA VAL A 39 1.75 0.70 -7.18
C VAL A 39 1.66 0.36 -5.69
N SER A 40 1.02 1.23 -4.93
CA SER A 40 0.77 1.07 -3.50
C SER A 40 -0.70 1.39 -3.24
N CYS A 41 -1.28 0.89 -2.14
CA CYS A 41 -2.61 1.29 -1.70
C CYS A 41 -2.75 1.03 -0.20
N GLN A 42 -3.44 1.93 0.51
CA GLN A 42 -3.81 1.70 1.90
C GLN A 42 -4.89 0.61 1.96
N PHE A 43 -4.89 -0.21 3.00
CA PHE A 43 -5.98 -1.15 3.27
C PHE A 43 -7.33 -0.45 3.41
N SER A 44 -8.37 -1.05 2.85
CA SER A 44 -9.69 -0.44 2.78
C SER A 44 -10.30 -0.27 4.18
N TRP A 45 -10.10 -1.26 5.06
CA TRP A 45 -10.54 -1.16 6.45
C TRP A 45 -9.76 -0.09 7.22
N ASN A 46 -8.45 0.06 7.00
CA ASN A 46 -7.67 1.12 7.65
C ASN A 46 -8.20 2.51 7.28
N ASN A 47 -8.52 2.71 6.00
CA ASN A 47 -9.13 3.97 5.54
C ASN A 47 -10.50 4.19 6.19
N LEU A 48 -11.34 3.14 6.26
CA LEU A 48 -12.67 3.21 6.89
C LEU A 48 -12.60 3.52 8.40
N TYR A 49 -11.63 2.93 9.11
CA TYR A 49 -11.37 3.21 10.53
C TYR A 49 -10.59 4.51 10.78
N GLY A 50 -10.44 5.35 9.75
CA GLY A 50 -9.93 6.71 9.89
C GLY A 50 -8.42 6.83 9.98
N TYR A 51 -7.65 5.77 9.70
CA TYR A 51 -6.20 5.91 9.57
C TYR A 51 -5.89 6.81 8.36
N ARG A 52 -5.21 7.92 8.58
CA ARG A 52 -4.87 8.86 7.50
C ARG A 52 -3.47 8.56 6.98
N ALA A 53 -3.38 8.19 5.71
CA ALA A 53 -2.12 8.00 5.00
C ALA A 53 -2.14 8.73 3.66
N CYS A 54 -0.96 9.13 3.20
CA CYS A 54 -0.81 9.69 1.86
C CYS A 54 -1.28 8.67 0.84
N ASN A 55 -2.19 9.10 -0.04
CA ASN A 55 -2.78 8.22 -1.04
C ASN A 55 -1.79 7.79 -2.15
N HIS A 56 -0.52 8.18 -2.05
CA HIS A 56 0.58 7.77 -2.91
C HIS A 56 1.66 6.99 -2.16
N CYS A 57 2.39 7.63 -1.25
CA CYS A 57 3.56 7.02 -0.60
C CYS A 57 3.24 6.25 0.68
N LEU A 58 1.96 6.22 1.11
CA LEU A 58 1.51 5.62 2.37
C LEU A 58 2.16 6.23 3.64
N CYS A 59 2.86 7.36 3.52
CA CYS A 59 3.34 8.10 4.68
C CYS A 59 2.13 8.47 5.56
N PRO A 60 2.20 8.26 6.88
CA PRO A 60 1.16 8.70 7.78
C PRO A 60 0.92 10.20 7.68
N LEU A 61 -0.35 10.60 7.83
CA LEU A 61 -0.79 12.00 7.80
C LEU A 61 -1.39 12.45 9.14
N GLU A 62 -1.13 11.70 10.20
CA GLU A 62 -1.54 12.02 11.57
C GLU A 62 -0.32 12.37 12.39
N THR A 63 -0.41 13.41 13.21
CA THR A 63 0.57 13.69 14.26
C THR A 63 0.57 12.57 15.31
N THR A 64 1.61 12.50 16.15
CA THR A 64 1.62 11.55 17.27
C THR A 64 0.36 11.67 18.11
N SER A 65 -0.08 12.90 18.42
CA SER A 65 -1.25 13.16 19.24
C SER A 65 -2.55 12.71 18.58
N GLU A 66 -2.75 13.01 17.29
CA GLU A 66 -3.90 12.50 16.53
C GLU A 66 -3.89 10.97 16.45
N ASN A 67 -2.71 10.36 16.24
CA ASN A 67 -2.54 8.92 16.13
C ASN A 67 -2.87 8.21 17.44
N ILE A 68 -2.34 8.68 18.57
CA ILE A 68 -2.63 8.13 19.91
C ILE A 68 -4.10 8.35 20.27
N ALA A 69 -4.65 9.54 20.03
CA ALA A 69 -6.06 9.80 20.29
C ALA A 69 -6.97 8.85 19.50
N ARG A 70 -6.68 8.60 18.22
CA ARG A 70 -7.46 7.64 17.43
C ARG A 70 -7.31 6.21 17.96
N LEU A 71 -6.09 5.77 18.24
CA LEU A 71 -5.81 4.40 18.67
C LEU A 71 -6.34 4.07 20.07
N THR A 72 -6.49 5.08 20.93
CA THR A 72 -7.01 4.94 22.31
C THR A 72 -8.47 5.38 22.45
N ASN A 73 -9.17 5.59 21.33
CA ASN A 73 -10.53 6.13 21.30
C ASN A 73 -10.71 7.39 22.19
N ALA A 74 -9.74 8.29 22.08
CA ALA A 74 -9.61 9.54 22.84
C ALA A 74 -9.48 9.40 24.37
N ALA A 75 -9.11 8.22 24.89
CA ALA A 75 -8.76 8.05 26.29
C ALA A 75 -7.48 8.81 26.68
N ILE A 76 -6.58 9.02 25.72
CA ILE A 76 -5.37 9.84 25.88
C ILE A 76 -5.43 11.03 24.93
N THR A 77 -5.49 12.24 25.49
CA THR A 77 -5.52 13.50 24.73
C THR A 77 -4.27 14.36 24.92
N GLU A 78 -3.52 14.14 26.01
CA GLU A 78 -2.28 14.85 26.30
C GLU A 78 -1.10 13.93 26.02
N VAL A 79 -0.33 14.27 24.98
CA VAL A 79 0.85 13.51 24.56
C VAL A 79 2.09 14.31 24.90
N PRO A 80 3.04 13.78 25.69
CA PRO A 80 4.25 14.50 26.03
C PRO A 80 5.18 14.60 24.82
N PHE A 81 6.16 15.51 24.88
CA PHE A 81 7.26 15.60 23.92
C PHE A 81 6.85 15.61 22.43
N GLU A 82 5.79 16.35 22.09
CA GLU A 82 5.30 16.45 20.72
C GLU A 82 6.30 17.07 19.73
N GLU A 83 7.31 17.78 20.24
CA GLU A 83 8.44 18.27 19.45
C GLU A 83 9.22 17.16 18.74
N TYR A 84 9.14 15.90 19.21
CA TYR A 84 9.78 14.74 18.56
C TYR A 84 8.86 14.00 17.58
N CYS A 85 7.66 14.52 17.31
CA CYS A 85 6.73 13.97 16.33
C CYS A 85 7.35 13.97 14.91
N PRO A 86 7.46 12.80 14.23
CA PRO A 86 8.22 12.65 12.99
C PRO A 86 7.60 13.35 11.76
N ILE A 87 6.37 13.85 11.89
CA ILE A 87 5.61 14.46 10.80
C ILE A 87 5.14 15.89 11.10
N LYS A 88 5.42 16.44 12.29
CA LYS A 88 4.93 17.77 12.72
C LYS A 88 5.27 18.86 11.70
N ASP A 89 6.53 18.91 11.28
CA ASP A 89 7.04 19.87 10.30
C ASP A 89 6.71 19.50 8.84
N LYS A 90 5.86 18.50 8.60
CA LYS A 90 5.41 18.11 7.25
C LYS A 90 3.94 18.44 7.01
N THR A 91 3.17 18.71 8.08
CA THR A 91 1.72 18.90 8.02
C THR A 91 1.31 20.08 7.14
N GLN A 92 2.11 21.14 7.09
CA GLN A 92 1.86 22.31 6.24
C GLN A 92 1.99 22.02 4.73
N ASN A 93 2.60 20.90 4.35
CA ASN A 93 2.74 20.50 2.95
C ASN A 93 1.58 19.62 2.47
N TYR A 94 0.65 19.26 3.36
CA TYR A 94 -0.45 18.37 3.00
C TYR A 94 -1.37 19.05 2.00
N VAL A 95 -1.75 18.28 0.97
CA VAL A 95 -2.65 18.75 -0.08
C VAL A 95 -3.75 17.73 -0.29
N GLN A 96 -4.88 18.20 -0.81
CA GLN A 96 -5.99 17.35 -1.23
C GLN A 96 -6.17 17.43 -2.74
N CYS A 97 -6.65 16.34 -3.34
CA CYS A 97 -7.22 16.44 -4.68
C CYS A 97 -8.42 17.40 -4.65
N GLU A 98 -8.45 18.38 -5.55
CA GLU A 98 -9.55 19.35 -5.60
C GLU A 98 -10.91 18.72 -5.89
N SER A 99 -10.92 17.60 -6.63
CA SER A 99 -12.15 16.89 -7.02
C SER A 99 -12.64 15.93 -5.94
N CYS A 100 -11.87 14.90 -5.59
CA CYS A 100 -12.31 13.84 -4.66
C CYS A 100 -11.88 14.03 -3.20
N LYS A 101 -11.14 15.10 -2.89
CA LYS A 101 -10.68 15.45 -1.53
C LYS A 101 -9.75 14.45 -0.83
N VAL A 102 -9.26 13.44 -1.55
CA VAL A 102 -8.27 12.51 -0.99
C VAL A 102 -6.94 13.21 -0.68
N TRP A 103 -6.29 12.82 0.41
CA TRP A 103 -5.11 13.48 0.95
C TRP A 103 -3.78 12.95 0.42
N TYR A 104 -2.81 13.85 0.30
CA TYR A 104 -1.41 13.57 -0.04
C TYR A 104 -0.48 14.35 0.88
N CYS A 105 0.70 13.79 1.16
CA CYS A 105 1.69 14.46 2.02
C CYS A 105 2.37 15.67 1.34
N SER A 106 2.25 15.80 0.02
CA SER A 106 2.83 16.90 -0.77
C SER A 106 2.18 17.01 -2.15
N SER A 107 2.33 18.16 -2.80
CA SER A 107 1.95 18.37 -4.20
C SER A 107 2.64 17.39 -5.14
N THR A 108 3.90 17.03 -4.87
CA THR A 108 4.64 16.02 -5.66
C THR A 108 3.97 14.65 -5.59
N CYS A 109 3.50 14.22 -4.42
CA CYS A 109 2.77 12.95 -4.29
C CYS A 109 1.43 13.00 -5.01
N LEU A 110 0.70 14.13 -4.95
CA LEU A 110 -0.54 14.32 -5.69
C LEU A 110 -0.30 14.25 -7.21
N GLU A 111 0.68 14.99 -7.72
CA GLU A 111 1.01 15.02 -9.15
C GLU A 111 1.48 13.65 -9.66
N THR A 112 2.36 12.99 -8.90
CA THR A 112 2.85 11.64 -9.24
C THR A 112 1.70 10.64 -9.27
N ALA A 113 0.83 10.65 -8.25
CA ALA A 113 -0.36 9.79 -8.25
C ALA A 113 -1.31 10.13 -9.41
N TYR A 114 -1.56 11.41 -9.68
CA TYR A 114 -2.42 11.86 -10.78
C TYR A 114 -1.97 11.28 -12.11
N ASN A 115 -0.69 11.43 -12.43
CA ASN A 115 -0.10 10.97 -13.68
C ASN A 115 0.01 9.44 -13.76
N ARG A 116 0.15 8.73 -12.63
CA ARG A 116 0.31 7.27 -12.61
C ARG A 116 -1.00 6.50 -12.53
N TYR A 117 -2.04 6.99 -11.87
CA TYR A 117 -3.28 6.20 -11.71
C TYR A 117 -4.50 7.02 -11.30
N HIS A 118 -4.29 8.08 -10.52
CA HIS A 118 -5.38 8.80 -9.87
C HIS A 118 -6.27 9.53 -10.88
N GLN A 119 -5.76 9.95 -12.05
CA GLN A 119 -6.61 10.51 -13.11
C GLN A 119 -7.76 9.57 -13.50
N LEU A 120 -7.51 8.26 -13.62
CA LEU A 120 -8.56 7.29 -13.95
C LEU A 120 -9.41 6.87 -12.75
N LEU A 121 -8.91 7.06 -11.53
CA LEU A 121 -9.54 6.59 -10.29
C LEU A 121 -10.16 7.71 -9.45
N CYS A 122 -10.00 8.98 -9.84
CA CYS A 122 -10.54 10.13 -9.11
C CYS A 122 -12.07 10.19 -9.25
N ARG A 123 -12.78 10.14 -8.13
CA ARG A 123 -14.25 10.12 -8.09
C ARG A 123 -14.76 11.09 -7.01
N PRO A 124 -15.45 12.18 -7.39
CA PRO A 124 -15.98 13.14 -6.42
C PRO A 124 -17.28 12.65 -5.74
N ASP A 125 -18.01 11.74 -6.37
CA ASP A 125 -19.28 11.20 -5.86
C ASP A 125 -19.04 9.82 -5.21
N SER A 126 -19.57 9.64 -4.00
CA SER A 126 -19.59 8.35 -3.30
C SER A 126 -20.50 7.32 -3.96
N ASN A 127 -21.38 7.73 -4.88
CA ASN A 127 -22.32 6.87 -5.61
C ASN A 127 -21.75 6.39 -6.96
N ASP A 128 -20.43 6.22 -7.07
CA ASP A 128 -19.78 5.72 -8.29
C ASP A 128 -19.39 4.24 -8.20
N ALA A 129 -19.16 3.62 -9.35
CA ALA A 129 -18.84 2.19 -9.45
C ALA A 129 -17.57 1.80 -8.68
N LEU A 130 -16.60 2.70 -8.52
CA LEU A 130 -15.37 2.44 -7.77
C LEU A 130 -15.63 2.35 -6.26
N HIS A 131 -16.46 3.24 -5.70
CA HIS A 131 -16.89 3.14 -4.30
C HIS A 131 -17.64 1.83 -4.03
N TYR A 132 -18.58 1.46 -4.92
CA TYR A 132 -19.29 0.17 -4.81
C TYR A 132 -18.36 -1.04 -4.89
N LEU A 133 -17.34 -0.99 -5.73
CA LEU A 133 -16.32 -2.05 -5.83
C LEU A 133 -15.53 -2.19 -4.53
N GLU A 134 -15.17 -1.07 -3.90
CA GLU A 134 -14.45 -1.08 -2.63
C GLU A 134 -15.33 -1.60 -1.48
N GLU A 135 -16.61 -1.20 -1.44
CA GLU A 135 -17.59 -1.75 -0.50
C GLU A 135 -17.76 -3.25 -0.67
N LEU A 136 -17.94 -3.71 -1.92
CA LEU A 136 -18.05 -5.12 -2.25
C LEU A 136 -16.83 -5.90 -1.75
N TRP A 137 -15.62 -5.38 -1.97
CA TRP A 137 -14.39 -5.98 -1.43
C TRP A 137 -14.42 -6.11 0.09
N ARG A 138 -14.78 -5.04 0.82
CA ARG A 138 -14.87 -5.09 2.30
C ARG A 138 -15.87 -6.13 2.79
N THR A 139 -16.99 -6.34 2.08
CA THR A 139 -17.96 -7.39 2.47
C THR A 139 -17.43 -8.81 2.29
N MET A 140 -16.47 -9.00 1.38
CA MET A 140 -15.84 -10.31 1.11
C MET A 140 -14.61 -10.56 1.98
N HIS A 141 -13.89 -9.49 2.34
CA HIS A 141 -12.62 -9.55 3.07
C HIS A 141 -12.71 -8.81 4.39
N TYR A 142 -13.29 -9.46 5.41
CA TYR A 142 -13.26 -8.96 6.77
C TYR A 142 -11.83 -9.00 7.34
N PRO A 143 -11.43 -8.11 8.27
CA PRO A 143 -10.08 -8.10 8.83
C PRO A 143 -9.64 -9.44 9.46
N PRO A 144 -8.33 -9.77 9.45
CA PRO A 144 -7.22 -8.95 8.94
C PRO A 144 -7.13 -8.94 7.40
N GLU A 145 -7.04 -7.74 6.83
CA GLU A 145 -6.93 -7.55 5.38
C GLU A 145 -5.50 -7.90 4.92
N SER A 146 -5.38 -8.73 3.87
CA SER A 146 -4.08 -9.10 3.29
C SER A 146 -3.78 -8.33 1.99
N HIS A 147 -4.81 -7.84 1.30
CA HIS A 147 -4.75 -7.17 0.02
C HIS A 147 -5.91 -6.20 -0.12
N ASN A 148 -5.85 -5.26 -1.08
CA ASN A 148 -6.94 -4.34 -1.40
C ASN A 148 -7.25 -4.39 -2.90
N ILE A 149 -8.53 -4.51 -3.29
CA ILE A 149 -9.00 -4.43 -4.68
C ILE A 149 -8.50 -3.17 -5.41
N MET A 150 -8.34 -2.07 -4.67
CA MET A 150 -7.84 -0.81 -5.22
C MET A 150 -6.39 -0.89 -5.71
N LEU A 151 -5.61 -1.86 -5.23
CA LEU A 151 -4.28 -2.13 -5.76
C LEU A 151 -4.35 -2.64 -7.21
N LEU A 152 -5.34 -3.47 -7.54
CA LEU A 152 -5.61 -3.94 -8.92
C LEU A 152 -6.02 -2.77 -9.81
N CYS A 153 -6.95 -1.93 -9.35
CA CYS A 153 -7.40 -0.75 -10.09
C CYS A 153 -6.24 0.21 -10.37
N ARG A 154 -5.35 0.43 -9.39
CA ARG A 154 -4.14 1.25 -9.56
C ARG A 154 -3.18 0.63 -10.56
N LEU A 155 -2.94 -0.68 -10.48
CA LEU A 155 -2.05 -1.40 -11.41
C LEU A 155 -2.52 -1.23 -12.85
N LEU A 156 -3.80 -1.47 -13.11
CA LEU A 156 -4.40 -1.29 -14.43
C LEU A 156 -4.33 0.17 -14.87
N ALA A 157 -4.65 1.12 -13.99
CA ALA A 157 -4.61 2.54 -14.32
C ALA A 157 -3.19 3.00 -14.68
N THR A 158 -2.17 2.47 -14.01
CA THR A 158 -0.75 2.71 -14.33
C THR A 158 -0.33 2.14 -15.66
N ILE A 159 -0.91 1.03 -16.11
CA ILE A 159 -0.69 0.55 -17.48
C ILE A 159 -1.34 1.52 -18.48
N GLU A 160 -2.62 1.85 -18.29
CA GLU A 160 -3.39 2.65 -19.25
C GLU A 160 -2.89 4.10 -19.37
N LEU A 161 -2.38 4.69 -18.30
CA LEU A 161 -1.83 6.06 -18.29
C LEU A 161 -0.33 6.12 -18.62
N SER A 162 0.33 4.99 -18.81
CA SER A 162 1.75 4.97 -19.17
C SER A 162 2.00 5.61 -20.53
N ALA A 163 3.15 6.25 -20.71
CA ALA A 163 3.62 6.71 -22.02
C ALA A 163 3.82 5.55 -23.02
N SER A 164 3.95 4.31 -22.52
CA SER A 164 4.04 3.10 -23.35
C SER A 164 3.24 1.97 -22.69
N PRO A 165 1.89 1.97 -22.84
CA PRO A 165 1.01 1.01 -22.17
C PRO A 165 1.35 -0.44 -22.49
N GLN A 166 1.71 -0.75 -23.73
CA GLN A 166 2.09 -2.11 -24.12
C GLN A 166 3.33 -2.60 -23.37
N GLN A 167 4.34 -1.74 -23.21
CA GLN A 167 5.55 -2.07 -22.46
C GLN A 167 5.28 -2.17 -20.95
N ALA A 168 4.43 -1.30 -20.40
CA ALA A 168 3.99 -1.38 -19.01
C ALA A 168 3.24 -2.70 -18.75
N ASN A 169 2.33 -3.08 -19.64
CA ASN A 169 1.59 -4.34 -19.55
C ASN A 169 2.52 -5.56 -19.67
N GLN A 170 3.51 -5.52 -20.58
CA GLN A 170 4.54 -6.56 -20.68
C GLN A 170 5.37 -6.67 -19.40
N THR A 171 5.71 -5.54 -18.78
CA THR A 171 6.42 -5.52 -17.49
C THR A 171 5.61 -6.19 -16.39
N VAL A 172 4.31 -5.86 -16.30
CA VAL A 172 3.39 -6.50 -15.35
C VAL A 172 3.25 -8.01 -15.64
N SER A 173 3.22 -8.40 -16.91
CA SER A 173 3.14 -9.81 -17.32
C SER A 173 4.41 -10.61 -16.95
N ASN A 174 5.53 -9.95 -16.66
CA ASN A 174 6.76 -10.63 -16.20
C ASN A 174 6.75 -10.96 -14.69
N PHE A 175 5.80 -10.43 -13.92
CA PHE A 175 5.63 -10.83 -12.53
C PHE A 175 5.12 -12.26 -12.44
N CYS A 176 5.46 -12.95 -11.34
CA CYS A 176 5.04 -14.32 -11.15
C CYS A 176 3.51 -14.40 -11.02
N HIS A 177 2.88 -15.02 -12.01
CA HIS A 177 1.47 -15.41 -12.03
C HIS A 177 1.48 -16.84 -12.59
N ARG A 178 1.24 -17.86 -11.76
CA ARG A 178 1.56 -19.26 -12.11
C ARG A 178 0.48 -19.90 -12.99
N THR A 179 0.66 -21.15 -13.38
CA THR A 179 -0.28 -21.92 -14.24
C THR A 179 -1.61 -22.21 -13.54
N GLU A 180 -2.68 -22.44 -14.33
CA GLU A 180 -4.08 -22.58 -13.92
C GLU A 180 -4.31 -23.38 -12.62
N ASN A 181 -3.61 -24.52 -12.42
CA ASN A 181 -3.77 -25.37 -11.23
C ASN A 181 -3.21 -24.78 -9.91
N GLU A 182 -2.16 -23.96 -9.95
CA GLU A 182 -1.59 -23.33 -8.72
C GLU A 182 -2.30 -22.00 -8.42
N ASN A 183 -2.79 -21.32 -9.46
CA ASN A 183 -3.62 -20.13 -9.31
C ASN A 183 -4.96 -20.47 -8.66
N GLU A 184 -5.55 -21.62 -8.95
CA GLU A 184 -6.77 -22.05 -8.24
C GLU A 184 -6.50 -22.18 -6.74
N HIS A 185 -5.40 -22.77 -6.29
CA HIS A 185 -5.09 -22.82 -4.85
C HIS A 185 -4.81 -21.45 -4.22
N LEU A 186 -4.13 -20.53 -4.92
CA LEU A 186 -3.88 -19.17 -4.42
C LEU A 186 -5.17 -18.33 -4.39
N VAL A 187 -5.98 -18.41 -5.43
CA VAL A 187 -7.30 -17.76 -5.51
C VAL A 187 -8.25 -18.37 -4.49
N HIS A 188 -8.22 -19.68 -4.26
CA HIS A 188 -8.95 -20.34 -3.19
C HIS A 188 -8.41 -19.97 -1.79
N LYS A 189 -7.12 -19.65 -1.63
CA LYS A 189 -6.59 -19.14 -0.37
C LYS A 189 -6.98 -17.67 -0.12
N MET A 190 -6.99 -16.85 -1.18
CA MET A 190 -7.38 -15.44 -1.08
C MET A 190 -8.89 -15.23 -1.01
N LEU A 191 -9.67 -16.12 -1.62
CA LEU A 191 -11.10 -15.96 -1.81
C LEU A 191 -11.88 -17.17 -1.28
N GLY A 192 -11.50 -18.42 -1.58
CA GLY A 192 -12.18 -19.65 -1.12
C GLY A 192 -12.81 -20.47 -2.25
N GLU A 193 -13.19 -21.73 -2.02
CA GLU A 193 -13.88 -22.59 -3.02
C GLU A 193 -15.30 -22.13 -3.37
N LYS A 194 -15.96 -21.39 -2.47
CA LYS A 194 -17.31 -20.85 -2.65
C LYS A 194 -17.36 -19.49 -3.38
N PHE A 195 -16.26 -19.05 -4.00
CA PHE A 195 -16.07 -17.64 -4.35
C PHE A 195 -16.02 -17.32 -5.86
N VAL A 196 -16.41 -18.25 -6.72
CA VAL A 196 -16.46 -18.01 -8.18
C VAL A 196 -17.38 -16.84 -8.53
N GLU A 197 -18.54 -16.75 -7.88
CA GLU A 197 -19.49 -15.66 -8.10
C GLU A 197 -18.89 -14.30 -7.66
N GLN A 198 -18.23 -14.27 -6.51
CA GLN A 198 -17.58 -13.09 -5.95
C GLN A 198 -16.43 -12.60 -6.84
N ILE A 199 -15.62 -13.51 -7.39
CA ILE A 199 -14.56 -13.17 -8.36
C ILE A 199 -15.16 -12.48 -9.58
N GLU A 200 -16.25 -13.03 -10.11
CA GLU A 200 -16.95 -12.43 -11.25
C GLU A 200 -17.56 -11.07 -10.89
N GLN A 201 -18.17 -10.92 -9.70
CA GLN A 201 -18.69 -9.64 -9.23
C GLN A 201 -17.57 -8.58 -9.12
N LEU A 202 -16.41 -8.93 -8.58
CA LEU A 202 -15.24 -8.04 -8.52
C LEU A 202 -14.73 -7.70 -9.94
N ARG A 203 -14.65 -8.68 -10.83
CA ARG A 203 -14.22 -8.48 -12.24
C ARG A 203 -15.15 -7.52 -12.98
N PHE A 204 -16.46 -7.72 -12.85
CA PHE A 204 -17.47 -6.82 -13.42
C PHE A 204 -17.45 -5.44 -12.77
N GLY A 205 -17.19 -5.37 -11.46
CA GLY A 205 -16.99 -4.11 -10.76
C GLY A 205 -15.84 -3.31 -11.37
N VAL A 206 -14.65 -3.93 -11.54
CA VAL A 206 -13.50 -3.28 -12.18
C VAL A 206 -13.82 -2.80 -13.61
N LEU A 207 -14.47 -3.64 -14.42
CA LEU A 207 -14.90 -3.28 -15.78
C LEU A 207 -15.85 -2.06 -15.80
N LYS A 208 -16.70 -1.92 -14.79
CA LYS A 208 -17.62 -0.78 -14.67
C LYS A 208 -16.93 0.47 -14.12
N SER A 209 -15.90 0.31 -13.30
CA SER A 209 -15.24 1.42 -12.60
C SER A 209 -14.26 2.21 -13.48
N MET A 210 -13.62 1.59 -14.47
CA MET A 210 -12.61 2.26 -15.29
C MET A 210 -12.51 1.70 -16.71
N PRO A 211 -12.20 2.55 -17.71
CA PRO A 211 -11.90 2.07 -19.06
C PRO A 211 -10.56 1.31 -19.05
N VAL A 212 -10.57 0.11 -19.61
CA VAL A 212 -9.38 -0.74 -19.74
C VAL A 212 -9.28 -1.22 -21.19
N ARG A 213 -8.18 -0.89 -21.86
CA ARG A 213 -7.97 -1.25 -23.28
C ARG A 213 -6.74 -2.14 -23.43
N GLU A 214 -5.58 -1.61 -23.08
CA GLU A 214 -4.28 -2.26 -23.29
C GLU A 214 -4.09 -3.45 -22.34
N SER A 215 -4.68 -3.36 -21.15
CA SER A 215 -4.64 -4.41 -20.13
C SER A 215 -5.90 -5.30 -20.10
N SER A 216 -6.72 -5.27 -21.17
CA SER A 216 -8.01 -6.00 -21.24
C SER A 216 -7.90 -7.52 -21.07
N GLN A 217 -6.76 -8.12 -21.40
CA GLN A 217 -6.47 -9.55 -21.16
C GLN A 217 -6.66 -9.95 -19.69
N TRP A 218 -6.35 -9.04 -18.76
CA TRP A 218 -6.49 -9.25 -17.31
C TRP A 218 -7.94 -9.21 -16.83
N LEU A 219 -8.89 -8.76 -17.65
CA LEU A 219 -10.31 -8.68 -17.30
C LEU A 219 -11.16 -9.78 -17.95
N THR A 220 -10.52 -10.75 -18.60
CA THR A 220 -11.15 -12.04 -18.92
C THR A 220 -11.31 -12.87 -17.63
N PRO A 221 -12.22 -13.87 -17.57
CA PRO A 221 -12.37 -14.71 -16.37
C PRO A 221 -11.04 -15.35 -15.91
N THR A 222 -10.28 -15.94 -16.84
CA THR A 222 -8.96 -16.52 -16.54
C THR A 222 -7.91 -15.45 -16.23
N GLY A 223 -7.91 -14.35 -16.98
CA GLY A 223 -6.99 -13.24 -16.76
C GLY A 223 -7.16 -12.59 -15.39
N PHE A 224 -8.39 -12.45 -14.92
CA PHE A 224 -8.66 -11.80 -13.63
C PHE A 224 -8.22 -12.68 -12.45
N LYS A 225 -8.42 -14.01 -12.55
CA LYS A 225 -7.83 -14.96 -11.61
C LYS A 225 -6.30 -14.87 -11.59
N SER A 226 -5.67 -14.70 -12.76
CA SER A 226 -4.22 -14.54 -12.88
C SER A 226 -3.74 -13.22 -12.28
N LEU A 227 -4.49 -12.13 -12.47
CA LEU A 227 -4.20 -10.81 -11.89
C LEU A 227 -4.31 -10.84 -10.35
N LEU A 228 -5.31 -11.53 -9.83
CA LEU A 228 -5.47 -11.81 -8.40
C LEU A 228 -4.27 -12.59 -7.87
N ALA A 229 -3.87 -13.69 -8.53
CA ALA A 229 -2.71 -14.48 -8.15
C ALA A 229 -1.40 -13.68 -8.21
N LEU A 230 -1.25 -12.80 -9.20
CA LEU A 230 -0.11 -11.87 -9.32
C LEU A 230 0.00 -11.00 -8.06
N ILE A 231 -1.08 -10.34 -7.66
CA ILE A 231 -1.04 -9.53 -6.44
C ILE A 231 -0.79 -10.38 -5.19
N GLY A 232 -1.46 -11.54 -5.08
CA GLY A 232 -1.27 -12.45 -3.95
C GLY A 232 0.15 -13.03 -3.81
N THR A 233 0.88 -13.12 -4.92
CA THR A 233 2.24 -13.70 -4.95
C THR A 233 3.33 -12.64 -4.80
N ASN A 234 3.11 -11.43 -5.31
CA ASN A 234 4.14 -10.38 -5.41
C ASN A 234 3.85 -9.18 -4.49
N GLY A 235 2.67 -9.11 -3.87
CA GLY A 235 2.29 -8.04 -2.94
C GLY A 235 3.11 -8.08 -1.67
N GLN A 236 3.42 -6.89 -1.13
CA GLN A 236 4.14 -6.73 0.12
C GLN A 236 3.38 -5.76 1.03
N GLY A 237 3.19 -6.17 2.29
CA GLY A 237 2.63 -5.30 3.32
C GLY A 237 3.62 -4.20 3.72
N VAL A 238 3.14 -2.97 3.84
CA VAL A 238 3.90 -1.82 4.33
C VAL A 238 3.40 -1.47 5.73
N GLY A 239 4.26 -1.63 6.74
CA GLY A 239 3.98 -1.22 8.11
C GLY A 239 4.60 0.14 8.42
N THR A 240 3.77 1.15 8.67
CA THR A 240 4.22 2.47 9.15
C THR A 240 3.50 2.82 10.45
N SER A 241 4.25 3.29 11.45
CA SER A 241 3.70 3.74 12.73
C SER A 241 4.34 5.06 13.14
N VAL A 242 3.52 6.10 13.28
CA VAL A 242 3.94 7.40 13.81
C VAL A 242 4.30 7.26 15.28
N PHE A 243 3.49 6.50 16.03
CA PHE A 243 3.74 6.20 17.43
C PHE A 243 5.11 5.57 17.67
N HIS A 244 5.46 4.52 16.92
CA HIS A 244 6.77 3.87 17.05
C HIS A 244 7.94 4.78 16.65
N GLN A 245 7.79 5.55 15.57
CA GLN A 245 8.82 6.52 15.16
C GLN A 245 9.02 7.63 16.18
N TRP A 246 7.93 8.14 16.76
CA TRP A 246 7.97 9.11 17.86
C TRP A 246 8.67 8.53 19.09
N ILE A 247 8.37 7.27 19.48
CA ILE A 247 9.08 6.59 20.57
C ILE A 247 10.58 6.55 20.33
N ASN A 248 11.01 6.15 19.13
CA ASN A 248 12.42 6.10 18.78
C ASN A 248 13.08 7.48 18.76
N ASN A 249 12.35 8.53 18.39
CA ASN A 249 12.87 9.91 18.43
C ASN A 249 13.00 10.40 19.87
N CYS A 250 12.01 10.19 20.73
CA CYS A 250 12.08 10.51 22.16
C CYS A 250 13.27 9.82 22.82
N LYS A 251 13.42 8.51 22.64
CA LYS A 251 14.52 7.72 23.23
C LYS A 251 15.93 8.22 22.86
N LYS A 252 16.08 8.93 21.75
CA LYS A 252 17.36 9.52 21.31
C LYS A 252 17.68 10.87 21.97
N HIS A 253 16.68 11.58 22.50
CA HIS A 253 16.83 12.98 22.91
C HIS A 253 16.45 13.24 24.38
N LEU A 254 15.67 12.37 25.02
CA LEU A 254 15.26 12.54 26.41
C LEU A 254 16.40 12.28 27.40
N SER A 255 16.40 13.04 28.50
CA SER A 255 17.31 12.77 29.63
C SER A 255 16.88 11.53 30.43
N SER A 256 17.77 11.00 31.27
CA SER A 256 17.45 9.88 32.15
C SER A 256 16.24 10.13 33.05
N ASP A 257 16.08 11.35 33.56
CA ASP A 257 14.95 11.72 34.43
C ASP A 257 13.62 11.76 33.67
N GLN A 258 13.63 12.16 32.39
CA GLN A 258 12.44 12.18 31.55
C GLN A 258 12.06 10.78 31.07
N MET A 259 13.04 9.90 30.85
CA MET A 259 12.84 8.56 30.30
C MET A 259 11.90 7.68 31.12
N GLU A 260 11.99 7.69 32.45
CA GLU A 260 11.11 6.87 33.30
C GLU A 260 9.63 7.25 33.14
N SER A 261 9.32 8.55 33.22
CA SER A 261 7.95 9.05 33.00
C SER A 261 7.44 8.78 31.57
N PHE A 262 8.36 8.81 30.59
CA PHE A 262 8.05 8.56 29.19
C PHE A 262 7.73 7.10 28.92
N GLU A 263 8.52 6.17 29.47
CA GLU A 263 8.27 4.73 29.34
C GLU A 263 6.95 4.34 29.99
N GLN A 264 6.65 4.88 31.18
CA GLN A 264 5.35 4.67 31.82
C GLN A 264 4.18 5.19 30.96
N PHE A 265 4.34 6.36 30.31
CA PHE A 265 3.33 6.86 29.38
C PHE A 265 3.14 5.92 28.19
N VAL A 266 4.23 5.40 27.62
CA VAL A 266 4.18 4.48 26.47
C VAL A 266 3.47 3.19 26.84
N ASP A 267 3.74 2.63 28.02
CA ASP A 267 3.07 1.42 28.51
C ASP A 267 1.57 1.65 28.70
N ASN A 268 1.19 2.75 29.36
CA ASN A 268 -0.22 3.15 29.53
C ASN A 268 -0.92 3.36 28.17
N ALA A 269 -0.20 3.91 27.19
CA ALA A 269 -0.75 4.11 25.85
C ALA A 269 -1.00 2.77 25.15
N TYR A 270 -0.08 1.79 25.24
CA TYR A 270 -0.34 0.45 24.71
C TYR A 270 -1.52 -0.24 25.40
N GLU A 271 -1.61 -0.16 26.72
CA GLU A 271 -2.75 -0.72 27.48
C GLU A 271 -4.08 -0.10 27.04
N ALA A 272 -4.11 1.21 26.79
CA ALA A 272 -5.31 1.91 26.31
C ALA A 272 -5.68 1.58 24.85
N MET A 273 -4.73 1.14 24.02
CA MET A 273 -4.99 0.71 22.63
C MET A 273 -5.59 -0.70 22.56
N GLU A 274 -5.43 -1.51 23.61
CA GLU A 274 -5.97 -2.87 23.69
C GLU A 274 -7.42 -2.93 24.22
N GLN A 275 -7.96 -1.80 24.68
CA GLN A 275 -9.33 -1.65 25.22
C GLN A 275 -10.34 -1.25 24.15
#